data_AF-A0A9P7Z7W6-F1
#
_entry.id   AF-A0A9P7Z7W6-F1
#
_cell.length_a   1.000
_cell.length_b   1.000
_cell.length_c   1.000
_cell.angle_alpha   90.00
_cell.angle_beta   90.00
_cell.angle_gamma   90.00
#
_symmetry.space_group_name_H-M   'P 1'
#
loop_
_entity.id
_entity.type
_entity.pdbx_description
1 polymer ?
#
loop_
_entity_poly.entity_id
_entity_poly.type
_entity_poly.pdbx_seq_one_letter_code
_entity_poly.pdbx_strand_id
1 'polypeptide(L)'
;MPVKGLSYGLNLAKNPGAKSQPPKRKPIFDDDESSGEDNRTDNGGFEEIGEFDGVPTKKGPPNQVRKPIASGVPPKLGTGRKKAAITMYGDLSETFTSKKYADTAAELDANIYDYDAVYDSLKPKKKVSLEEQGRKPKYMTNLIAAAAVRKRDASIAEEKKLARDREAEGEEFADKEKFVTSAYKKQQEENRQIEKEERIREEQEAKMNSGTGMSSFYKNMLERGERNHAEVVKAVEESIKEGPVLEEEGEKQKTDVDIAREINAKKAGAILVNDEGQVVDKRQLLKSGLNVAAKPKPPSASAHRHGISVSDRSRGSEFVGAGGGKQAMRERQSRMMEEQLLEATKRAREEEEDEKLKVESAAKSRKTEGDISSAKERYLARKRQAEEAKKN
;
A
#
# COMPACT_ATOMS: atom_id res chain seq x y z
N MET A 1 -16.93 6.42 -68.46
CA MET A 1 -16.98 5.51 -67.30
C MET A 1 -17.01 6.34 -66.02
N PRO A 2 -18.18 6.66 -65.45
CA PRO A 2 -18.26 7.34 -64.16
C PRO A 2 -18.26 6.34 -62.99
N VAL A 3 -17.41 6.62 -62.00
CA VAL A 3 -17.21 5.88 -60.74
C VAL A 3 -18.43 6.05 -59.83
N LYS A 4 -19.07 4.94 -59.43
CA LYS A 4 -20.15 4.92 -58.42
C LYS A 4 -19.54 4.88 -57.02
N GLY A 5 -19.70 5.96 -56.26
CA GLY A 5 -19.42 5.99 -54.82
C GLY A 5 -20.52 5.28 -54.03
N LEU A 6 -20.14 4.48 -53.03
CA LEU A 6 -21.06 3.86 -52.06
C LEU A 6 -21.37 4.88 -50.96
N SER A 7 -22.65 5.23 -50.80
CA SER A 7 -23.17 5.98 -49.66
C SER A 7 -23.76 5.02 -48.61
N TYR A 8 -23.25 5.07 -47.38
CA TYR A 8 -23.84 4.37 -46.24
C TYR A 8 -24.86 5.30 -45.57
N GLY A 9 -26.15 5.03 -45.79
CA GLY A 9 -27.25 5.71 -45.11
C GLY A 9 -27.56 5.05 -43.77
N LEU A 10 -27.29 5.76 -42.67
CA LEU A 10 -27.83 5.47 -41.34
C LEU A 10 -29.32 5.84 -41.32
N ASN A 11 -30.20 4.84 -41.40
CA ASN A 11 -31.63 5.02 -41.19
C ASN A 11 -31.93 5.21 -39.69
N LEU A 12 -31.94 6.45 -39.20
CA LEU A 12 -32.56 6.80 -37.92
C LEU A 12 -34.06 7.04 -38.14
N ALA A 13 -34.87 6.02 -37.89
CA ALA A 13 -36.32 6.21 -37.74
C ALA A 13 -36.59 6.97 -36.44
N LYS A 14 -37.01 8.22 -36.57
CA LYS A 14 -37.43 9.11 -35.48
C LYS A 14 -38.92 8.93 -35.25
N ASN A 15 -39.31 8.20 -34.20
CA ASN A 15 -40.70 8.14 -33.74
C ASN A 15 -41.06 9.45 -33.00
N PRO A 16 -42.14 10.15 -33.37
CA PRO A 16 -42.64 11.29 -32.62
C PRO A 16 -43.72 10.82 -31.63
N GLY A 17 -43.47 10.98 -30.32
CA GLY A 17 -44.55 10.93 -29.33
C GLY A 17 -44.21 10.24 -28.01
N ALA A 18 -43.77 11.04 -27.04
CA ALA A 18 -44.17 10.97 -25.63
C ALA A 18 -43.37 12.03 -24.86
N LYS A 19 -43.96 13.20 -24.62
CA LYS A 19 -43.42 14.18 -23.68
C LYS A 19 -43.71 13.66 -22.27
N SER A 20 -42.69 13.20 -21.55
CA SER A 20 -42.78 13.00 -20.10
C SER A 20 -42.65 14.36 -19.40
N GLN A 21 -43.59 14.68 -18.51
CA GLN A 21 -43.53 15.89 -17.70
C GLN A 21 -42.48 15.75 -16.59
N PRO A 22 -41.80 16.84 -16.20
CA PRO A 22 -40.86 16.82 -15.08
C PRO A 22 -41.61 16.69 -13.74
N PRO A 23 -41.04 15.98 -12.74
CA PRO A 23 -41.69 15.80 -11.44
C PRO A 23 -41.72 17.13 -10.67
N LYS A 24 -42.88 17.44 -10.07
CA LYS A 24 -43.07 18.58 -9.17
C LYS A 24 -42.32 18.33 -7.86
N ARG A 25 -41.41 19.22 -7.47
CA ARG A 25 -40.78 19.24 -6.13
C ARG A 25 -41.73 19.95 -5.15
N LYS A 26 -41.96 19.36 -3.98
CA LYS A 26 -42.62 20.03 -2.85
C LYS A 26 -41.58 20.83 -2.04
N PRO A 27 -41.90 22.05 -1.56
CA PRO A 27 -41.05 22.78 -0.61
C PRO A 27 -41.16 22.16 0.80
N ILE A 28 -40.02 22.13 1.52
CA ILE A 28 -39.84 21.62 2.90
C ILE A 28 -39.98 22.78 3.90
N PHE A 29 -41.08 23.51 3.83
CA PHE A 29 -41.43 24.48 4.88
C PHE A 29 -42.92 24.78 4.81
N ASP A 30 -43.72 24.02 5.54
CA ASP A 30 -44.92 24.56 6.17
C ASP A 30 -45.30 23.67 7.36
N ASP A 31 -45.45 24.33 8.48
CA ASP A 31 -45.73 23.85 9.82
C ASP A 31 -47.15 24.35 10.12
N ASP A 32 -48.14 23.47 10.28
CA ASP A 32 -49.28 23.81 11.12
C ASP A 32 -50.11 22.58 11.55
N GLU A 33 -50.57 22.68 12.80
CA GLU A 33 -51.34 21.73 13.59
C GLU A 33 -52.70 21.36 12.94
N SER A 34 -53.08 20.07 12.95
CA SER A 34 -54.49 19.71 13.12
C SER A 34 -54.68 18.25 13.52
N SER A 35 -55.35 18.09 14.65
CA SER A 35 -55.85 16.86 15.26
C SER A 35 -56.82 16.07 14.37
N GLY A 36 -56.73 14.74 14.39
CA GLY A 36 -57.77 13.87 13.88
C GLY A 36 -57.38 12.39 13.92
N GLU A 37 -57.77 11.71 14.98
CA GLU A 37 -57.79 10.24 15.07
C GLU A 37 -58.62 9.63 13.94
N ASP A 38 -58.09 8.60 13.27
CA ASP A 38 -58.90 7.44 12.89
C ASP A 38 -58.02 6.19 12.73
N ASN A 39 -58.35 5.18 13.54
CA ASN A 39 -57.70 3.88 13.64
C ASN A 39 -58.25 2.94 12.56
N ARG A 40 -57.40 2.40 11.66
CA ARG A 40 -57.62 1.08 11.05
C ARG A 40 -56.30 0.32 10.87
N THR A 41 -56.31 -0.86 11.48
CA THR A 41 -55.31 -1.93 11.52
C THR A 41 -54.96 -2.51 10.14
N ASP A 42 -53.67 -2.72 9.88
CA ASP A 42 -53.23 -3.96 9.23
C ASP A 42 -51.82 -4.37 9.69
N ASN A 43 -51.65 -5.67 9.85
CA ASN A 43 -50.53 -6.35 10.51
C ASN A 43 -49.64 -7.01 9.43
N GLY A 44 -48.32 -6.89 9.56
CA GLY A 44 -47.35 -7.64 8.76
C GLY A 44 -46.11 -6.78 8.50
N GLY A 45 -44.87 -7.21 8.75
CA GLY A 45 -44.32 -8.52 9.02
C GLY A 45 -42.82 -8.32 8.81
N PHE A 46 -42.07 -8.39 9.90
CA PHE A 46 -40.62 -8.32 9.96
C PHE A 46 -40.02 -9.55 9.27
N GLU A 47 -39.09 -9.38 8.33
CA GLU A 47 -38.27 -10.48 7.82
C GLU A 47 -36.77 -10.20 8.02
N GLU A 48 -36.23 -11.16 8.75
CA GLU A 48 -34.89 -11.36 9.26
C GLU A 48 -34.00 -11.97 8.17
N ILE A 49 -32.75 -11.51 8.12
CA ILE A 49 -31.71 -12.06 7.26
C ILE A 49 -31.20 -13.34 7.91
N GLY A 50 -31.62 -14.49 7.38
CA GLY A 50 -31.17 -15.82 7.76
C GLY A 50 -30.70 -16.64 6.56
N GLU A 51 -29.39 -16.87 6.53
CA GLU A 51 -28.69 -18.12 6.23
C GLU A 51 -28.88 -18.87 4.89
N PHE A 52 -27.70 -19.17 4.33
CA PHE A 52 -27.38 -19.89 3.10
C PHE A 52 -27.58 -21.40 3.27
N ASP A 53 -28.34 -22.04 2.37
CA ASP A 53 -28.17 -23.49 2.12
C ASP A 53 -28.61 -23.90 0.70
N GLY A 54 -27.87 -24.85 0.12
CA GLY A 54 -28.37 -25.81 -0.87
C GLY A 54 -28.65 -25.32 -2.30
N VAL A 55 -27.68 -25.47 -3.19
CA VAL A 55 -27.83 -25.36 -4.65
C VAL A 55 -28.77 -26.44 -5.20
N PRO A 56 -29.87 -26.11 -5.92
CA PRO A 56 -30.57 -27.07 -6.75
C PRO A 56 -30.42 -26.71 -8.23
N THR A 57 -29.59 -27.48 -8.94
CA THR A 57 -29.58 -27.52 -10.40
C THR A 57 -30.87 -28.16 -10.92
N LYS A 58 -31.74 -27.38 -11.58
CA LYS A 58 -32.77 -27.92 -12.49
C LYS A 58 -32.83 -27.16 -13.81
N LYS A 59 -33.03 -27.97 -14.85
CA LYS A 59 -32.83 -27.71 -16.28
C LYS A 59 -33.91 -26.81 -16.88
N GLY A 60 -33.49 -25.86 -17.72
CA GLY A 60 -34.37 -25.15 -18.66
C GLY A 60 -34.53 -25.88 -20.01
N PRO A 61 -35.59 -25.58 -20.78
CA PRO A 61 -36.00 -26.32 -21.98
C PRO A 61 -35.17 -25.96 -23.24
N PRO A 62 -35.20 -26.79 -24.30
CA PRO A 62 -34.29 -26.68 -25.44
C PRO A 62 -34.66 -25.51 -26.36
N ASN A 63 -33.66 -24.69 -26.67
CA ASN A 63 -33.82 -23.51 -27.51
C ASN A 63 -33.80 -23.88 -28.99
N GLN A 64 -34.81 -23.41 -29.71
CA GLN A 64 -35.03 -23.69 -31.13
C GLN A 64 -34.05 -22.93 -32.03
N VAL A 65 -33.63 -23.64 -33.07
CA VAL A 65 -32.72 -23.23 -34.14
C VAL A 65 -33.22 -21.99 -34.88
N ARG A 66 -32.38 -20.94 -35.00
CA ARG A 66 -32.52 -19.88 -36.00
C ARG A 66 -31.23 -19.76 -36.84
N LYS A 67 -31.43 -19.63 -38.15
CA LYS A 67 -30.45 -19.71 -39.25
C LYS A 67 -29.47 -18.52 -39.28
N PRO A 68 -28.21 -18.68 -39.73
CA PRO A 68 -27.33 -17.57 -40.03
C PRO A 68 -27.59 -16.98 -41.43
N ILE A 69 -27.63 -15.65 -41.51
CA ILE A 69 -27.62 -14.83 -42.74
C ILE A 69 -26.15 -14.63 -43.16
N ALA A 70 -25.87 -14.80 -44.45
CA ALA A 70 -24.56 -14.69 -45.05
C ALA A 70 -24.22 -13.26 -45.50
N SER A 71 -23.01 -12.78 -45.18
CA SER A 71 -22.19 -11.93 -46.05
C SER A 71 -20.78 -11.76 -45.46
N GLY A 72 -19.77 -12.02 -46.29
CA GLY A 72 -18.35 -12.08 -45.91
C GLY A 72 -17.83 -13.50 -46.05
N VAL A 73 -17.32 -13.83 -47.23
CA VAL A 73 -16.74 -15.14 -47.55
C VAL A 73 -15.44 -15.30 -46.75
N PRO A 74 -15.37 -16.19 -45.72
CA PRO A 74 -14.08 -16.67 -45.27
C PRO A 74 -13.48 -17.51 -46.42
N PRO A 75 -12.15 -17.51 -46.64
CA PRO A 75 -11.57 -18.42 -47.60
C PRO A 75 -12.00 -19.83 -47.22
N LYS A 76 -12.78 -20.48 -48.09
CA LYS A 76 -13.14 -21.89 -47.93
C LYS A 76 -11.83 -22.66 -47.91
N LEU A 77 -11.41 -23.12 -46.73
CA LEU A 77 -10.50 -24.25 -46.65
C LEU A 77 -11.20 -25.38 -47.42
N GLY A 78 -10.70 -25.70 -48.59
CA GLY A 78 -11.31 -26.69 -49.47
C GLY A 78 -11.29 -28.05 -48.76
N THR A 79 -12.36 -28.38 -48.04
CA THR A 79 -12.67 -29.74 -47.60
C THR A 79 -13.16 -30.52 -48.81
N GLY A 80 -12.25 -30.68 -49.78
CA GLY A 80 -12.47 -31.28 -51.08
C GLY A 80 -11.27 -32.10 -51.50
N ARG A 81 -10.47 -32.61 -50.55
CA ARG A 81 -9.58 -33.73 -50.81
C ARG A 81 -10.22 -34.95 -50.16
N LYS A 82 -10.72 -35.84 -51.02
CA LYS A 82 -10.98 -37.24 -50.67
C LYS A 82 -9.80 -37.71 -49.82
N LYS A 83 -10.06 -38.40 -48.69
CA LYS A 83 -9.02 -38.97 -47.83
C LYS A 83 -8.11 -39.85 -48.70
N ALA A 84 -7.05 -39.26 -49.24
CA ALA A 84 -5.97 -40.00 -49.88
C ALA A 84 -5.28 -40.76 -48.74
N ALA A 85 -4.95 -42.02 -49.00
CA ALA A 85 -4.20 -42.82 -48.04
C ALA A 85 -2.99 -42.01 -47.57
N ILE A 86 -2.83 -41.86 -46.25
CA ILE A 86 -1.66 -41.24 -45.64
C ILE A 86 -0.49 -42.16 -46.00
N THR A 87 0.17 -41.87 -47.11
CA THR A 87 1.43 -42.52 -47.48
C THR A 87 2.47 -42.05 -46.47
N MET A 88 3.43 -42.94 -46.14
CA MET A 88 4.51 -42.67 -45.17
C MET A 88 5.32 -41.40 -45.51
N TYR A 89 5.22 -40.94 -46.75
CA TYR A 89 5.68 -39.65 -47.25
C TYR A 89 4.42 -38.83 -47.55
N GLY A 90 4.08 -37.84 -46.71
CA GLY A 90 2.91 -36.98 -46.90
C GLY A 90 2.95 -36.17 -48.21
N ASP A 91 1.94 -35.34 -48.47
CA ASP A 91 1.86 -34.54 -49.71
C ASP A 91 3.01 -33.54 -49.83
N LEU A 92 4.04 -33.90 -50.60
CA LEU A 92 5.25 -33.12 -50.81
C LEU A 92 4.95 -31.73 -51.41
N SER A 93 3.85 -31.58 -52.16
CA SER A 93 3.48 -30.30 -52.77
C SER A 93 3.05 -29.26 -51.73
N GLU A 94 2.35 -29.70 -50.67
CA GLU A 94 1.97 -28.86 -49.53
C GLU A 94 3.20 -28.47 -48.69
N THR A 95 4.19 -29.35 -48.59
CA THR A 95 5.45 -29.03 -47.88
C THR A 95 6.29 -27.99 -48.63
N PHE A 96 6.26 -27.98 -49.96
CA PHE A 96 7.00 -27.00 -50.76
C PHE A 96 6.32 -25.64 -50.76
N THR A 97 4.99 -25.60 -50.81
CA THR A 97 4.24 -24.34 -50.72
C THR A 97 4.37 -23.72 -49.33
N SER A 98 4.25 -24.51 -48.26
CA SER A 98 4.45 -24.03 -46.88
C SER A 98 5.86 -23.50 -46.65
N LYS A 99 6.90 -24.16 -47.15
CA LYS A 99 8.28 -23.65 -47.10
C LYS A 99 8.42 -22.30 -47.80
N LYS A 100 7.92 -22.19 -49.03
CA LYS A 100 7.93 -20.90 -49.75
C LYS A 100 7.24 -19.80 -48.94
N TYR A 101 6.08 -20.08 -48.35
CA TYR A 101 5.40 -19.10 -47.52
C TYR A 101 6.19 -18.75 -46.26
N ALA A 102 6.83 -19.73 -45.61
CA ALA A 102 7.69 -19.50 -44.45
C ALA A 102 8.92 -18.65 -44.81
N ASP A 103 9.59 -18.94 -45.93
CA ASP A 103 10.73 -18.19 -46.43
C ASP A 103 10.33 -16.75 -46.75
N THR A 104 9.20 -16.55 -47.45
CA THR A 104 8.69 -15.20 -47.73
C THR A 104 8.28 -14.46 -46.45
N ALA A 105 7.79 -15.16 -45.43
CA ALA A 105 7.41 -14.57 -44.16
C ALA A 105 8.64 -14.12 -43.36
N ALA A 106 9.70 -14.94 -43.34
CA ALA A 106 10.98 -14.62 -42.71
C ALA A 106 11.73 -13.48 -43.44
N GLU A 107 11.60 -13.38 -44.76
CA GLU A 107 12.17 -12.26 -45.54
C GLU A 107 11.45 -10.93 -45.27
N LEU A 108 10.14 -10.97 -45.00
CA LEU A 108 9.33 -9.77 -44.71
C LEU A 108 9.50 -9.27 -43.28
N ASP A 109 9.64 -10.19 -42.31
CA ASP A 109 9.84 -9.85 -40.90
C ASP A 109 10.71 -10.92 -40.21
N ALA A 110 11.90 -10.51 -39.78
CA ALA A 110 12.83 -11.38 -39.06
C ALA A 110 12.30 -11.81 -37.68
N ASN A 111 11.40 -11.01 -37.07
CA ASN A 111 10.83 -11.27 -35.74
C ASN A 111 9.53 -12.10 -35.80
N ILE A 112 9.11 -12.59 -36.97
CA ILE A 112 7.81 -13.25 -37.16
C ILE A 112 7.63 -14.54 -36.36
N TYR A 113 8.75 -15.18 -35.98
CA TYR A 113 8.79 -16.41 -35.19
C TYR A 113 9.25 -16.20 -33.75
N ASP A 114 9.55 -14.97 -33.34
CA ASP A 114 10.18 -14.65 -32.06
C ASP A 114 9.15 -14.39 -30.95
N TYR A 115 8.30 -15.40 -30.70
CA TYR A 115 7.17 -15.28 -29.78
C TYR A 115 7.59 -15.13 -28.31
N ASP A 116 8.72 -15.71 -27.92
CA ASP A 116 9.18 -15.69 -26.53
C ASP A 116 9.68 -14.29 -26.13
N ALA A 117 10.43 -13.62 -27.01
CA ALA A 117 10.89 -12.25 -26.79
C ALA A 117 9.73 -11.25 -26.60
N VAL A 118 8.66 -11.38 -27.39
CA VAL A 118 7.43 -10.59 -27.22
C VAL A 118 6.71 -10.97 -25.92
N TYR A 119 6.64 -12.26 -25.59
CA TYR A 119 6.01 -12.71 -24.35
C TYR A 119 6.74 -12.23 -23.10
N ASP A 120 8.07 -12.21 -23.13
CA ASP A 120 8.91 -11.75 -22.03
C ASP A 120 8.86 -10.23 -21.85
N SER A 121 8.71 -9.46 -22.92
CA SER A 121 8.46 -8.01 -22.83
C SER A 121 7.05 -7.67 -22.33
N LEU A 122 6.06 -8.54 -22.54
CA LEU A 122 4.71 -8.41 -21.98
C LEU A 122 4.65 -8.71 -20.47
N LYS A 123 5.62 -9.45 -19.92
CA LYS A 123 5.66 -9.72 -18.49
C LYS A 123 5.89 -8.40 -17.75
N PRO A 124 5.12 -8.13 -16.68
CA PRO A 124 5.34 -6.93 -15.88
C PRO A 124 6.75 -7.01 -15.29
N LYS A 125 7.68 -6.21 -15.83
CA LYS A 125 9.02 -6.07 -15.26
C LYS A 125 8.81 -5.64 -13.81
N LYS A 126 9.24 -6.47 -12.86
CA LYS A 126 9.27 -6.10 -11.45
C LYS A 126 10.23 -4.93 -11.36
N LYS A 127 9.71 -3.70 -11.43
CA LYS A 127 10.47 -2.49 -11.13
C LYS A 127 10.95 -2.71 -9.70
N VAL A 128 12.21 -3.11 -9.53
CA VAL A 128 12.89 -3.16 -8.23
C VAL A 128 13.01 -1.70 -7.85
N SER A 129 11.94 -1.14 -7.27
CA SER A 129 11.92 0.27 -6.99
C SER A 129 13.02 0.52 -5.98
N LEU A 130 13.85 1.52 -6.25
CA LEU A 130 14.89 2.00 -5.33
C LEU A 130 14.32 2.33 -3.93
N GLU A 131 12.99 2.40 -3.79
CA GLU A 131 12.25 2.47 -2.53
C GLU A 131 12.46 1.29 -1.58
N GLU A 132 12.85 0.10 -2.06
CA GLU A 132 13.08 -1.05 -1.17
C GLU A 132 14.34 -0.89 -0.29
N GLN A 133 15.32 -0.09 -0.72
CA GLN A 133 16.58 0.11 0.02
C GLN A 133 16.47 1.20 1.11
N GLY A 134 15.36 1.95 1.15
CA GLY A 134 15.11 3.03 2.13
C GLY A 134 13.69 3.04 2.68
N ARG A 135 13.04 1.87 2.76
CA ARG A 135 11.61 1.69 3.00
C ARG A 135 11.17 2.28 4.35
N LYS A 136 10.76 3.55 4.35
CA LYS A 136 10.05 4.16 5.48
C LYS A 136 8.77 3.37 5.76
N PRO A 137 8.31 3.27 7.01
CA PRO A 137 7.07 2.57 7.30
C PRO A 137 5.92 3.22 6.52
N LYS A 138 5.12 2.41 5.84
CA LYS A 138 4.04 2.84 4.92
C LYS A 138 3.04 3.83 5.52
N TYR A 139 2.94 3.88 6.86
CA TYR A 139 1.96 4.69 7.59
C TYR A 139 2.58 5.71 8.55
N MET A 140 3.88 5.62 8.85
CA MET A 140 4.48 6.45 9.91
C MET A 140 4.45 7.94 9.56
N THR A 141 4.67 8.27 8.28
CA THR A 141 4.59 9.65 7.79
C THR A 141 3.20 10.24 8.01
N ASN A 142 2.15 9.45 7.74
CA ASN A 142 0.77 9.87 7.87
C ASN A 142 0.37 10.00 9.34
N LEU A 143 0.88 9.11 10.21
CA LEU A 143 0.66 9.21 11.66
C LEU A 143 1.33 10.46 12.24
N ILE A 144 2.56 10.77 11.83
CA ILE A 144 3.27 11.98 12.27
C ILE A 144 2.54 13.23 11.76
N ALA A 145 2.12 13.24 10.48
CA ALA A 145 1.35 14.34 9.91
C ALA A 145 0.01 14.54 10.65
N ALA A 146 -0.73 13.47 10.92
CA ALA A 146 -1.99 13.52 11.65
C ALA A 146 -1.80 14.00 13.10
N ALA A 147 -0.74 13.56 13.77
CA ALA A 147 -0.40 14.06 15.11
C ALA A 147 -0.07 15.56 15.10
N ALA A 148 0.62 16.04 14.05
CA ALA A 148 0.93 17.46 13.90
C ALA A 148 -0.35 18.30 13.65
N VAL A 149 -1.29 17.81 12.84
CA VAL A 149 -2.60 18.46 12.63
C VAL A 149 -3.37 18.55 13.96
N ARG A 150 -3.51 17.44 14.70
CA ARG A 150 -4.19 17.45 16.01
C ARG A 150 -3.59 18.42 17.02
N LYS A 151 -2.26 18.56 17.03
CA LYS A 151 -1.58 19.54 17.90
C LYS A 151 -1.96 20.96 17.54
N ARG A 152 -2.05 21.28 16.24
CA ARG A 152 -2.51 22.60 15.77
C ARG A 152 -3.97 22.83 16.12
N ASP A 153 -4.83 21.84 15.88
CA ASP A 153 -6.26 21.92 16.22
C ASP A 153 -6.46 22.15 17.72
N ALA A 154 -5.68 21.46 18.56
CA ALA A 154 -5.71 21.64 20.01
C ALA A 154 -5.32 23.08 20.41
N SER A 155 -4.24 23.66 19.84
CA SER A 155 -3.87 25.05 20.12
C SER A 155 -4.94 26.05 19.67
N ILE A 156 -5.56 25.82 18.50
CA ILE A 156 -6.64 26.67 17.99
C ILE A 156 -7.88 26.58 18.91
N ALA A 157 -8.20 25.37 19.39
CA ALA A 157 -9.32 25.15 20.30
C ALA A 157 -9.11 25.81 21.66
N GLU A 158 -7.91 25.72 22.23
CA GLU A 158 -7.53 26.40 23.47
C GLU A 158 -7.62 27.92 23.33
N GLU A 159 -7.16 28.48 22.22
CA GLU A 159 -7.26 29.92 21.97
C GLU A 159 -8.71 30.39 21.78
N LYS A 160 -9.53 29.64 21.04
CA LYS A 160 -10.97 29.92 20.91
C LYS A 160 -11.69 29.81 22.24
N LYS A 161 -11.30 28.85 23.09
CA LYS A 161 -11.80 28.74 24.45
C LYS A 161 -11.42 29.95 25.28
N LEU A 162 -10.15 30.34 25.28
CA LEU A 162 -9.66 31.49 26.02
C LEU A 162 -10.29 32.81 25.54
N ALA A 163 -10.53 32.95 24.24
CA ALA A 163 -11.27 34.09 23.69
C ALA A 163 -12.71 34.12 24.20
N ARG A 164 -13.42 32.98 24.20
CA ARG A 164 -14.78 32.86 24.74
C ARG A 164 -14.83 33.16 26.24
N ASP A 165 -13.88 32.65 27.01
CA ASP A 165 -13.79 32.90 28.45
C ASP A 165 -13.57 34.41 28.72
N ARG A 166 -12.74 35.07 27.91
CA ARG A 166 -12.53 36.54 28.00
C ARG A 166 -13.71 37.37 27.53
N GLU A 167 -14.50 36.89 26.59
CA GLU A 167 -15.75 37.56 26.18
C GLU A 167 -16.78 37.47 27.30
N ALA A 168 -16.89 36.31 27.96
CA ALA A 168 -17.77 36.11 29.11
C ALA A 168 -17.35 36.95 30.34
N GLU A 169 -16.04 37.01 30.64
CA GLU A 169 -15.49 37.89 31.69
C GLU A 169 -15.42 39.37 31.26
N GLY A 170 -15.60 39.64 29.96
CA GLY A 170 -15.41 40.95 29.35
C GLY A 170 -16.44 41.98 29.79
N GLU A 171 -17.61 41.56 30.27
CA GLU A 171 -18.61 42.44 30.88
C GLU A 171 -18.16 42.95 32.25
N GLU A 172 -17.40 42.16 33.01
CA GLU A 172 -16.91 42.51 34.35
C GLU A 172 -15.63 43.38 34.29
N PHE A 173 -14.87 43.29 33.20
CA PHE A 173 -13.61 44.00 33.02
C PHE A 173 -13.61 44.99 31.83
N ALA A 174 -14.79 45.44 31.39
CA ALA A 174 -14.94 46.39 30.29
C ALA A 174 -14.17 47.71 30.51
N ASP A 175 -14.11 48.18 31.76
CA ASP A 175 -13.46 49.43 32.15
C ASP A 175 -11.92 49.30 32.27
N LYS A 176 -11.37 48.08 32.17
CA LYS A 176 -9.93 47.83 32.30
C LYS A 176 -9.26 47.65 30.94
N GLU A 177 -8.05 48.18 30.83
CA GLU A 177 -7.24 48.07 29.61
C GLU A 177 -6.83 46.62 29.32
N LYS A 178 -6.98 46.19 28.06
CA LYS A 178 -6.64 44.83 27.61
C LYS A 178 -5.19 44.80 27.10
N PHE A 179 -4.29 44.16 27.84
CA PHE A 179 -2.90 44.00 27.44
C PHE A 179 -2.66 42.62 26.80
N VAL A 180 -2.13 42.62 25.58
CA VAL A 180 -1.77 41.40 24.86
C VAL A 180 -0.26 41.36 24.67
N THR A 181 0.38 40.27 25.11
CA THR A 181 1.83 40.07 24.96
C THR A 181 2.22 39.94 23.48
N SER A 182 3.43 40.39 23.13
CA SER A 182 3.93 40.31 21.74
C SER A 182 3.99 38.85 21.23
N ALA A 183 4.25 37.89 22.11
CA ALA A 183 4.25 36.47 21.78
C ALA A 183 2.84 35.96 21.39
N TYR A 184 1.81 36.35 22.14
CA TYR A 184 0.43 35.95 21.85
C TYR A 184 -0.08 36.57 20.55
N LYS A 185 0.30 37.83 20.24
CA LYS A 185 -0.03 38.45 18.95
C LYS A 185 0.57 37.66 17.78
N LYS A 186 1.84 37.23 17.89
CA LYS A 186 2.50 36.41 16.88
C LYS A 186 1.84 35.04 16.71
N GLN A 187 1.50 34.38 17.82
CA GLN A 187 0.79 33.09 17.82
C GLN A 187 -0.58 33.20 17.14
N GLN A 188 -1.34 34.27 17.42
CA GLN A 188 -2.62 34.53 16.79
C GLN A 188 -2.51 34.80 15.28
N GLU A 189 -1.46 35.51 14.85
CA GLU A 189 -1.17 35.76 13.44
C GLU A 189 -0.77 34.48 12.70
N GLU A 190 0.08 33.66 13.31
CA GLU A 190 0.50 32.35 12.76
C GLU A 190 -0.70 31.43 12.58
N ASN A 191 -1.56 31.30 13.60
CA ASN A 191 -2.77 30.48 13.51
C ASN A 191 -3.75 31.01 12.45
N ARG A 192 -3.89 32.34 12.33
CA ARG A 192 -4.72 32.95 11.29
C ARG A 192 -4.18 32.70 9.88
N GLN A 193 -2.86 32.63 9.72
CA GLN A 193 -2.24 32.28 8.44
C GLN A 193 -2.48 30.80 8.10
N ILE A 194 -2.27 29.92 9.08
CA ILE A 194 -2.50 28.47 8.93
C ILE A 194 -3.98 28.18 8.60
N GLU A 195 -4.94 28.78 9.31
CA GLU A 195 -6.38 28.59 9.01
C GLU A 195 -6.76 29.05 7.59
N LYS A 196 -6.13 30.12 7.07
CA LYS A 196 -6.37 30.58 5.70
C LYS A 196 -5.75 29.64 4.67
N GLU A 197 -4.55 29.14 4.92
CA GLU A 197 -3.88 28.19 4.04
C GLU A 197 -4.64 26.85 3.99
N GLU A 198 -5.06 26.34 5.14
CA GLU A 198 -5.89 25.13 5.22
C GLU A 198 -7.24 25.33 4.56
N ARG A 199 -7.89 26.49 4.71
CA ARG A 199 -9.15 26.79 4.01
C ARG A 199 -8.97 26.79 2.49
N ILE A 200 -7.93 27.43 1.97
CA ILE A 200 -7.65 27.44 0.52
C ILE A 200 -7.38 26.01 0.03
N ARG A 201 -6.63 25.23 0.81
CA ARG A 201 -6.35 23.83 0.50
C ARG A 201 -7.60 22.98 0.51
N GLU A 202 -8.45 23.12 1.52
CA GLU A 202 -9.73 22.41 1.62
C GLU A 202 -10.67 22.80 0.49
N GLU A 203 -10.73 24.07 0.08
CA GLU A 203 -11.50 24.51 -1.08
C GLU A 203 -10.99 23.88 -2.39
N GLN A 204 -9.68 23.77 -2.55
CA GLN A 204 -9.08 23.09 -3.70
C GLN A 204 -9.36 21.58 -3.66
N GLU A 205 -9.17 20.92 -2.51
CA GLU A 205 -9.45 19.51 -2.33
C GLU A 205 -10.95 19.21 -2.52
N ALA A 206 -11.85 20.04 -1.99
CA ALA A 206 -13.29 19.97 -2.20
C ALA A 206 -13.65 20.16 -3.68
N LYS A 207 -13.00 21.09 -4.39
CA LYS A 207 -13.20 21.25 -5.84
C LYS A 207 -12.73 20.02 -6.62
N MET A 208 -11.62 19.40 -6.24
CA MET A 208 -11.14 18.15 -6.86
C MET A 208 -11.98 16.93 -6.45
N ASN A 209 -12.54 16.93 -5.25
CA ASN A 209 -13.30 15.80 -4.69
C ASN A 209 -14.81 15.90 -4.97
N SER A 210 -15.33 17.09 -5.31
CA SER A 210 -16.75 17.35 -5.62
C SER A 210 -17.30 16.59 -6.84
N GLY A 211 -16.44 15.96 -7.63
CA GLY A 211 -16.82 15.05 -8.73
C GLY A 211 -16.42 13.59 -8.52
N THR A 212 -15.84 13.23 -7.37
CA THR A 212 -15.18 11.93 -7.15
C THR A 212 -16.13 10.93 -6.48
N GLY A 213 -17.13 10.50 -7.24
CA GLY A 213 -17.92 9.31 -6.91
C GLY A 213 -17.18 8.01 -7.27
N MET A 214 -17.86 6.87 -7.13
CA MET A 214 -17.35 5.55 -7.55
C MET A 214 -16.91 5.53 -9.03
N SER A 215 -17.52 6.36 -9.88
CA SER A 215 -17.13 6.56 -11.28
C SER A 215 -15.70 7.08 -11.46
N SER A 216 -15.24 7.98 -10.58
CA SER A 216 -13.86 8.50 -10.60
C SER A 216 -12.86 7.42 -10.18
N PHE A 217 -13.22 6.58 -9.20
CA PHE A 217 -12.41 5.41 -8.83
C PHE A 217 -12.25 4.44 -10.01
N TYR A 218 -13.36 4.08 -10.68
CA TYR A 218 -13.30 3.19 -11.85
C TYR A 218 -12.53 3.84 -13.01
N LYS A 219 -12.72 5.14 -13.25
CA LYS A 219 -11.95 5.90 -14.23
C LYS A 219 -10.45 5.82 -13.93
N ASN A 220 -10.04 6.10 -12.69
CA ASN A 220 -8.62 6.03 -12.28
C ASN A 220 -8.06 4.61 -12.39
N MET A 221 -8.85 3.58 -12.09
CA MET A 221 -8.46 2.19 -12.24
C MET A 221 -8.25 1.82 -13.71
N LEU A 222 -9.19 2.21 -14.58
CA LEU A 222 -9.10 2.00 -16.02
C LEU A 222 -7.92 2.78 -16.61
N GLU A 223 -7.77 4.06 -16.30
CA GLU A 223 -6.63 4.86 -16.75
C GLU A 223 -5.29 4.28 -16.26
N ARG A 224 -5.24 3.71 -15.05
CA ARG A 224 -4.04 3.02 -14.58
C ARG A 224 -3.77 1.74 -15.38
N GLY A 225 -4.81 0.98 -15.70
CA GLY A 225 -4.72 -0.17 -16.60
C GLY A 225 -4.23 0.22 -17.99
N GLU A 226 -4.78 1.29 -18.56
CA GLU A 226 -4.39 1.85 -19.86
C GLU A 226 -2.95 2.35 -19.86
N ARG A 227 -2.52 3.07 -18.82
CA ARG A 227 -1.12 3.52 -18.67
C ARG A 227 -0.15 2.33 -18.63
N ASN A 228 -0.46 1.32 -17.82
CA ASN A 228 0.37 0.11 -17.75
C ASN A 228 0.40 -0.61 -19.10
N HIS A 229 -0.74 -0.72 -19.79
CA HIS A 229 -0.82 -1.34 -21.10
C HIS A 229 -0.01 -0.56 -22.15
N ALA A 230 -0.11 0.78 -22.14
CA ALA A 230 0.65 1.65 -23.02
C ALA A 230 2.17 1.54 -22.77
N GLU A 231 2.60 1.43 -21.51
CA GLU A 231 4.01 1.15 -21.17
C GLU A 231 4.48 -0.20 -21.74
N VAL A 232 3.64 -1.24 -21.64
CA VAL A 232 3.95 -2.57 -22.16
C VAL A 232 4.01 -2.58 -23.68
N VAL A 233 3.03 -2.00 -24.37
CA VAL A 233 3.03 -1.89 -25.83
C VAL A 233 4.23 -1.09 -26.32
N LYS A 234 4.57 0.00 -25.65
CA LYS A 234 5.75 0.79 -25.97
C LYS A 234 7.04 -0.02 -25.78
N ALA A 235 7.16 -0.81 -24.71
CA ALA A 235 8.32 -1.67 -24.49
C ALA A 235 8.45 -2.76 -25.56
N VAL A 236 7.33 -3.33 -26.01
CA VAL A 236 7.28 -4.30 -27.12
C VAL A 236 7.69 -3.63 -28.44
N GLU A 237 7.19 -2.42 -28.72
CA GLU A 237 7.58 -1.67 -29.91
C GLU A 237 9.07 -1.30 -29.91
N GLU A 238 9.63 -0.97 -28.74
CA GLU A 238 11.06 -0.71 -28.56
C GLU A 238 11.87 -1.98 -28.79
N SER A 239 11.49 -3.13 -28.25
CA SER A 239 12.18 -4.40 -28.52
C SER A 239 12.09 -4.84 -29.98
N ILE A 240 10.97 -4.57 -30.66
CA ILE A 240 10.84 -4.86 -32.09
C ILE A 240 11.75 -3.94 -32.92
N LYS A 241 11.87 -2.65 -32.55
CA LYS A 241 12.72 -1.67 -33.24
C LYS A 241 14.21 -1.90 -33.02
N GLU A 242 14.60 -2.36 -31.83
CA GLU A 242 16.00 -2.68 -31.50
C GLU A 242 16.48 -3.97 -32.20
N GLY A 243 15.57 -4.69 -32.86
CA GLY A 243 15.85 -5.98 -33.52
C GLY A 243 16.04 -7.10 -32.49
N PRO A 244 16.25 -8.35 -32.95
CA PRO A 244 16.56 -9.45 -32.05
C PRO A 244 17.93 -9.16 -31.44
N VAL A 245 17.93 -8.52 -30.27
CA VAL A 245 19.07 -8.57 -29.38
C VAL A 245 19.19 -10.05 -29.03
N LEU A 246 20.17 -10.71 -29.66
CA LEU A 246 20.70 -11.96 -29.14
C LEU A 246 21.03 -11.65 -27.69
N GLU A 247 20.16 -12.07 -26.77
CA GLU A 247 20.46 -12.00 -25.36
C GLU A 247 21.80 -12.70 -25.21
N GLU A 248 22.85 -11.93 -24.92
CA GLU A 248 24.03 -12.50 -24.27
C GLU A 248 23.47 -13.22 -23.07
N GLU A 249 23.56 -14.56 -23.14
CA GLU A 249 23.02 -15.50 -22.16
C GLU A 249 23.14 -14.91 -20.77
N GLY A 250 22.02 -14.38 -20.25
CA GLY A 250 21.97 -13.81 -18.92
C GLY A 250 22.53 -14.84 -17.97
N GLU A 251 23.62 -14.46 -17.28
CA GLU A 251 24.42 -15.26 -16.37
C GLU A 251 23.83 -16.65 -16.15
N LYS A 252 24.25 -17.63 -16.99
CA LYS A 252 23.92 -19.04 -16.77
C LYS A 252 24.09 -19.29 -15.29
N GLN A 253 22.98 -19.58 -14.60
CA GLN A 253 23.01 -19.92 -13.19
C GLN A 253 24.04 -21.03 -13.09
N LYS A 254 25.18 -20.73 -12.44
CA LYS A 254 26.31 -21.67 -12.35
C LYS A 254 25.73 -23.00 -11.94
N THR A 255 25.96 -24.04 -12.75
CA THR A 255 25.35 -25.33 -12.48
C THR A 255 25.81 -25.80 -11.10
N ASP A 256 25.04 -26.65 -10.43
CA ASP A 256 25.41 -27.19 -9.10
C ASP A 256 26.86 -27.75 -9.10
N VAL A 257 27.32 -28.26 -10.24
CA VAL A 257 28.66 -28.78 -10.49
C VAL A 257 29.72 -27.67 -10.51
N ASP A 258 29.43 -26.52 -11.15
CA ASP A 258 30.34 -25.38 -11.20
C ASP A 258 30.51 -24.75 -9.82
N ILE A 259 29.40 -24.67 -9.04
CA ILE A 259 29.41 -24.21 -7.66
C ILE A 259 30.23 -25.17 -6.78
N ALA A 260 30.07 -26.48 -6.97
CA ALA A 260 30.84 -27.50 -6.24
C ALA A 260 32.34 -27.38 -6.50
N ARG A 261 32.74 -27.22 -7.76
CA ARG A 261 34.14 -27.03 -8.16
C ARG A 261 34.73 -25.77 -7.56
N GLU A 262 33.98 -24.66 -7.58
CA GLU A 262 34.43 -23.39 -7.00
C GLU A 262 34.61 -23.48 -5.47
N ILE A 263 33.72 -24.19 -4.76
CA ILE A 263 33.84 -24.38 -3.32
C ILE A 263 34.99 -25.34 -2.99
N ASN A 264 35.17 -26.44 -3.73
CA ASN A 264 36.28 -27.38 -3.54
C ASN A 264 37.65 -26.74 -3.78
N ALA A 265 37.74 -25.81 -4.74
CA ALA A 265 38.95 -25.02 -4.99
C ALA A 265 39.25 -24.03 -3.84
N LYS A 266 38.22 -23.44 -3.23
CA LYS A 266 38.37 -22.47 -2.13
C LYS A 266 38.51 -23.09 -0.74
N LYS A 267 37.85 -24.22 -0.50
CA LYS A 267 37.82 -24.99 0.75
C LYS A 267 38.18 -26.43 0.41
N ALA A 268 39.49 -26.69 0.36
CA ALA A 268 40.16 -27.98 0.14
C ALA A 268 39.24 -29.21 0.24
N GLY A 269 38.54 -29.55 -0.84
CA GLY A 269 37.78 -30.80 -0.99
C GLY A 269 36.59 -31.00 -0.03
N ALA A 270 35.97 -29.93 0.47
CA ALA A 270 34.85 -30.05 1.42
C ALA A 270 33.56 -30.67 0.83
N ILE A 271 33.42 -30.72 -0.50
CA ILE A 271 32.24 -31.23 -1.20
C ILE A 271 32.59 -32.53 -1.94
N LEU A 272 31.87 -33.61 -1.61
CA LEU A 272 32.01 -34.90 -2.28
C LEU A 272 31.23 -34.91 -3.59
N VAL A 273 31.93 -35.19 -4.69
CA VAL A 273 31.38 -35.29 -6.06
C VAL A 273 31.64 -36.71 -6.56
N ASN A 274 30.62 -37.37 -7.11
CA ASN A 274 30.74 -38.70 -7.70
C ASN A 274 31.49 -38.68 -9.04
N ASP A 275 31.89 -39.85 -9.53
CA ASP A 275 32.58 -40.02 -10.83
C ASP A 275 31.77 -39.49 -12.03
N GLU A 276 30.44 -39.39 -11.89
CA GLU A 276 29.53 -38.80 -12.88
C GLU A 276 29.42 -37.25 -12.77
N GLY A 277 30.20 -36.62 -11.88
CA GLY A 277 30.20 -35.17 -11.69
C GLY A 277 29.02 -34.63 -10.88
N GLN A 278 28.19 -35.49 -10.29
CA GLN A 278 27.06 -35.08 -9.44
C GLN A 278 27.49 -34.91 -7.98
N VAL A 279 27.00 -33.85 -7.33
CA VAL A 279 27.24 -33.58 -5.90
C VAL A 279 26.43 -34.55 -5.05
N VAL A 280 27.10 -35.31 -4.20
CA VAL A 280 26.48 -36.37 -3.37
C VAL A 280 25.51 -35.79 -2.36
N ASP A 281 25.84 -34.63 -1.76
CA ASP A 281 24.98 -33.94 -0.81
C ASP A 281 24.83 -32.45 -1.16
N LYS A 282 23.66 -32.09 -1.69
CA LYS A 282 23.33 -30.71 -2.08
C LYS A 282 23.38 -29.72 -0.91
N ARG A 283 23.32 -30.18 0.34
CA ARG A 283 23.44 -29.30 1.52
C ARG A 283 24.84 -28.72 1.65
N GLN A 284 25.85 -29.39 1.12
CA GLN A 284 27.24 -28.92 1.16
C GLN A 284 27.47 -27.74 0.19
N LEU A 285 26.61 -27.58 -0.82
CA LEU A 285 26.58 -26.40 -1.71
C LEU A 285 25.99 -25.17 -1.00
N LEU A 286 25.20 -25.37 0.06
CA LEU A 286 24.67 -24.26 0.83
C LEU A 286 25.82 -23.64 1.63
N LYS A 287 26.07 -22.35 1.39
CA LYS A 287 27.00 -21.55 2.17
C LYS A 287 26.64 -21.74 3.64
N SER A 288 27.57 -22.29 4.42
CA SER A 288 27.43 -22.62 5.85
C SER A 288 27.28 -21.39 6.77
N GLY A 289 26.68 -20.31 6.27
CA GLY A 289 26.30 -19.12 7.01
C GLY A 289 24.84 -19.23 7.40
N LEU A 290 24.58 -19.97 8.47
CA LEU A 290 23.34 -19.87 9.20
C LEU A 290 23.23 -18.41 9.69
N ASN A 291 22.26 -17.63 9.16
CA ASN A 291 21.89 -16.30 9.65
C ASN A 291 21.21 -16.39 11.05
N VAL A 292 21.79 -17.16 11.97
CA VAL A 292 21.38 -17.17 13.37
C VAL A 292 22.25 -16.14 14.06
N ALA A 293 21.66 -14.95 14.26
CA ALA A 293 22.15 -14.03 15.27
C ALA A 293 22.28 -14.81 16.59
N ALA A 294 23.50 -14.91 17.12
CA ALA A 294 23.77 -15.57 18.37
C ALA A 294 22.98 -14.88 19.49
N LYS A 295 21.91 -15.52 19.98
CA LYS A 295 21.32 -15.16 21.27
C LYS A 295 22.23 -15.67 22.38
N PRO A 296 22.58 -14.85 23.39
CA PRO A 296 23.38 -15.31 24.53
C PRO A 296 22.58 -16.33 25.35
N LYS A 297 23.21 -17.48 25.67
CA LYS A 297 22.65 -18.56 26.49
C LYS A 297 22.77 -18.24 27.99
N PRO A 298 21.75 -18.54 28.81
CA PRO A 298 21.93 -18.88 30.23
C PRO A 298 22.12 -20.40 30.43
N PRO A 299 22.65 -20.84 31.58
CA PRO A 299 23.22 -22.18 31.75
C PRO A 299 22.21 -23.29 32.06
N SER A 300 22.45 -24.44 31.41
CA SER A 300 22.27 -25.83 31.84
C SER A 300 21.21 -26.18 32.90
N ALA A 301 20.18 -26.93 32.46
CA ALA A 301 19.72 -28.12 33.18
C ALA A 301 19.18 -29.17 32.19
N SER A 302 19.69 -30.40 32.33
CA SER A 302 19.31 -31.61 31.60
C SER A 302 18.20 -32.35 32.34
N ALA A 303 17.17 -32.81 31.62
CA ALA A 303 16.59 -34.15 31.79
C ALA A 303 15.58 -34.47 30.68
N HIS A 304 15.63 -35.72 30.21
CA HIS A 304 14.88 -36.30 29.09
C HIS A 304 13.46 -36.75 29.49
N ARG A 305 12.52 -36.82 28.53
CA ARG A 305 12.09 -38.07 27.86
C ARG A 305 10.82 -37.91 27.01
N HIS A 306 10.89 -38.56 25.84
CA HIS A 306 9.87 -39.24 25.02
C HIS A 306 8.61 -38.53 24.53
N GLY A 307 8.48 -38.50 23.20
CA GLY A 307 7.19 -38.51 22.54
C GLY A 307 6.58 -39.92 22.48
N ILE A 308 5.29 -39.98 22.11
CA ILE A 308 4.60 -41.06 21.38
C ILE A 308 3.21 -40.54 20.93
N SER A 309 2.93 -40.79 19.65
CA SER A 309 1.67 -41.03 18.92
C SER A 309 0.36 -40.25 19.17
N VAL A 310 -0.16 -39.73 18.04
CA VAL A 310 -1.54 -39.81 17.54
C VAL A 310 -2.56 -40.63 18.34
N SER A 311 -3.73 -40.04 18.65
CA SER A 311 -5.02 -40.55 18.15
C SER A 311 -6.14 -39.51 18.29
N ASP A 312 -6.85 -39.35 17.18
CA ASP A 312 -8.24 -38.94 17.05
C ASP A 312 -9.15 -39.33 18.23
N ARG A 313 -9.99 -38.39 18.68
CA ARG A 313 -11.37 -38.67 19.12
C ARG A 313 -12.18 -37.38 19.26
N SER A 314 -12.95 -37.11 18.22
CA SER A 314 -14.24 -36.46 18.28
C SER A 314 -15.12 -37.02 19.41
N ARG A 315 -15.67 -36.14 20.27
CA ARG A 315 -17.06 -36.19 20.79
C ARG A 315 -17.35 -34.96 21.64
N GLY A 316 -18.38 -34.22 21.25
CA GLY A 316 -18.96 -33.15 22.05
C GLY A 316 -19.64 -33.69 23.31
N SER A 317 -19.57 -32.89 24.37
CA SER A 317 -20.48 -32.95 25.51
C SER A 317 -20.49 -31.55 26.13
N GLU A 318 -21.68 -30.96 26.18
CA GLU A 318 -22.00 -29.73 26.87
C GLU A 318 -21.57 -29.84 28.34
N PHE A 319 -20.59 -29.02 28.74
CA PHE A 319 -20.24 -28.82 30.14
C PHE A 319 -20.20 -27.32 30.44
N VAL A 320 -21.30 -26.85 31.01
CA VAL A 320 -21.39 -25.55 31.69
C VAL A 320 -20.54 -25.63 32.95
N GLY A 321 -19.50 -24.79 33.03
CA GLY A 321 -18.78 -24.51 34.29
C GLY A 321 -17.28 -24.83 34.33
N ALA A 322 -16.46 -24.30 33.40
CA ALA A 322 -15.00 -24.30 33.54
C ALA A 322 -14.30 -23.09 32.84
N GLY A 323 -14.96 -21.93 32.81
CA GLY A 323 -14.47 -20.72 32.13
C GLY A 323 -13.34 -19.95 32.83
N GLY A 324 -13.04 -20.26 34.10
CA GLY A 324 -12.09 -19.48 34.91
C GLY A 324 -10.60 -19.73 34.60
N GLY A 325 -10.21 -20.93 34.13
CA GLY A 325 -8.79 -21.26 33.94
C GLY A 325 -8.11 -20.51 32.79
N LYS A 326 -8.82 -20.31 31.67
CA LYS A 326 -8.30 -19.55 30.52
C LYS A 326 -8.29 -18.04 30.78
N GLN A 327 -9.30 -17.52 31.48
CA GLN A 327 -9.33 -16.12 31.91
C GLN A 327 -8.24 -15.83 32.94
N ALA A 328 -8.05 -16.70 33.94
CA ALA A 328 -6.99 -16.56 34.94
C ALA A 328 -5.58 -16.64 34.34
N MET A 329 -5.35 -17.47 33.31
CA MET A 329 -4.07 -17.51 32.59
C MET A 329 -3.83 -16.21 31.80
N ARG A 330 -4.88 -15.67 31.17
CA ARG A 330 -4.81 -14.41 30.43
C ARG A 330 -4.56 -13.22 31.36
N GLU A 331 -5.19 -13.19 32.52
CA GLU A 331 -4.99 -12.16 33.55
C GLU A 331 -3.57 -12.19 34.13
N ARG A 332 -3.00 -13.39 34.33
CA ARG A 332 -1.60 -13.51 34.76
C ARG A 332 -0.63 -13.01 33.70
N GLN A 333 -0.90 -13.32 32.43
CA GLN A 333 -0.09 -12.83 31.31
C GLN A 333 -0.25 -11.32 31.10
N SER A 334 -1.46 -10.77 31.26
CA SER A 334 -1.70 -9.34 31.14
C SER A 334 -1.06 -8.56 32.29
N ARG A 335 -1.12 -9.07 33.53
CA ARG A 335 -0.44 -8.48 34.68
C ARG A 335 1.08 -8.48 34.52
N MET A 336 1.67 -9.54 33.99
CA MET A 336 3.12 -9.57 33.70
C MET A 336 3.50 -8.53 32.64
N MET A 337 2.69 -8.36 31.60
CA MET A 337 2.93 -7.35 30.56
C MET A 337 2.73 -5.92 31.08
N GLU A 338 1.72 -5.72 31.92
CA GLU A 338 1.46 -4.46 32.61
C GLU A 338 2.59 -4.09 33.57
N GLU A 339 3.11 -5.05 34.34
CA GLU A 339 4.25 -4.85 35.24
C GLU A 339 5.52 -4.46 34.45
N GLN A 340 5.79 -5.10 33.32
CA GLN A 340 6.90 -4.71 32.43
C GLN A 340 6.74 -3.29 31.88
N LEU A 341 5.51 -2.89 31.55
CA LEU A 341 5.22 -1.55 31.05
C LEU A 341 5.34 -0.51 32.17
N LEU A 342 4.85 -0.83 33.37
CA LEU A 342 5.01 0.02 34.56
C LEU A 342 6.48 0.17 34.94
N GLU A 343 7.27 -0.91 34.91
CA GLU A 343 8.71 -0.85 35.18
C GLU A 343 9.44 -0.01 34.13
N ALA A 344 9.11 -0.16 32.85
CA ALA A 344 9.67 0.68 31.79
C ALA A 344 9.32 2.16 31.96
N THR A 345 8.07 2.48 32.33
CA THR A 345 7.66 3.87 32.57
C THR A 345 8.29 4.45 33.84
N LYS A 346 8.47 3.63 34.89
CA LYS A 346 9.14 4.03 36.12
C LYS A 346 10.62 4.29 35.87
N ARG A 347 11.29 3.40 35.15
CA ARG A 347 12.69 3.58 34.75
C ARG A 347 12.89 4.82 33.87
N ALA A 348 11.97 5.07 32.93
CA ALA A 348 12.02 6.28 32.12
C ALA A 348 11.87 7.56 32.97
N ARG A 349 10.99 7.55 33.99
CA ARG A 349 10.85 8.68 34.93
C ARG A 349 12.10 8.88 35.79
N GLU A 350 12.69 7.80 36.30
CA GLU A 350 13.94 7.86 37.07
C GLU A 350 15.10 8.38 36.21
N GLU A 351 15.20 7.94 34.95
CA GLU A 351 16.20 8.44 33.99
C GLU A 351 16.00 9.95 33.71
N GLU A 352 14.75 10.42 33.53
CA GLU A 352 14.43 11.85 33.38
C GLU A 352 14.77 12.66 34.64
N GLU A 353 14.52 12.13 35.84
CA GLU A 353 14.87 12.78 37.11
C GLU A 353 16.38 12.88 37.27
N ASP A 354 17.12 11.81 36.97
CA ASP A 354 18.59 11.81 36.97
C ASP A 354 19.17 12.80 35.94
N GLU A 355 18.56 12.90 34.75
CA GLU A 355 18.95 13.89 33.75
C GLU A 355 18.69 15.31 34.23
N LYS A 356 17.54 15.57 34.87
CA LYS A 356 17.24 16.88 35.47
C LYS A 356 18.24 17.23 36.55
N LEU A 357 18.58 16.29 37.45
CA LEU A 357 19.59 16.50 38.49
C LEU A 357 20.98 16.77 37.90
N LYS A 358 21.35 16.10 36.79
CA LYS A 358 22.59 16.36 36.04
C LYS A 358 22.58 17.76 35.41
N VAL A 359 21.48 18.18 34.81
CA VAL A 359 21.35 19.53 34.24
C VAL A 359 21.38 20.59 35.33
N GLU A 360 20.71 20.37 36.45
CA GLU A 360 20.74 21.28 37.60
C GLU A 360 22.12 21.39 38.22
N SER A 361 22.83 20.28 38.43
CA SER A 361 24.21 20.31 38.94
C SER A 361 25.18 20.95 37.95
N ALA A 362 24.99 20.74 36.65
CA ALA A 362 25.73 21.45 35.60
C ALA A 362 25.41 22.95 35.59
N ALA A 363 24.16 23.35 35.83
CA ALA A 363 23.78 24.75 35.94
C ALA A 363 24.36 25.40 37.21
N LYS A 364 24.31 24.69 38.35
CA LYS A 364 24.86 25.14 39.64
C LYS A 364 26.39 25.26 39.63
N SER A 365 27.09 24.46 38.81
CA SER A 365 28.56 24.50 38.69
C SER A 365 29.08 25.47 37.62
N ARG A 366 28.22 25.93 36.69
CA ARG A 366 28.57 26.97 35.73
C ARG A 366 28.58 28.33 36.42
N LYS A 367 29.70 29.04 36.30
CA LYS A 367 29.84 30.42 36.79
C LYS A 367 28.82 31.30 36.08
N THR A 368 28.10 32.11 36.84
CA THR A 368 27.10 33.01 36.28
C THR A 368 27.77 34.17 35.55
N GLU A 369 27.07 34.82 34.62
CA GLU A 369 27.59 35.99 33.92
C GLU A 369 27.96 37.13 34.88
N GLY A 370 27.27 37.24 36.02
CA GLY A 370 27.60 38.16 37.11
C GLY A 370 28.92 37.83 37.84
N ASP A 371 29.22 36.54 38.03
CA ASP A 371 30.52 36.13 38.58
C ASP A 371 31.66 36.47 37.62
N ILE A 372 31.42 36.33 36.32
CA ILE A 372 32.38 36.67 35.26
C ILE A 372 32.59 38.19 35.18
N SER A 373 31.51 39.00 35.24
CA SER A 373 31.61 40.46 35.21
C SER A 373 32.30 41.00 36.47
N SER A 374 31.95 40.50 37.66
CA SER A 374 32.59 40.90 38.91
C SER A 374 34.07 40.49 38.98
N ALA A 375 34.46 39.36 38.38
CA ALA A 375 35.86 38.97 38.26
C ALA A 375 36.61 39.89 37.29
N LYS A 376 35.98 40.29 36.19
CA LYS A 376 36.53 41.23 35.20
C LYS A 376 36.69 42.63 35.78
N GLU A 377 35.74 43.11 36.56
CA GLU A 377 35.82 44.40 37.27
C GLU A 377 36.95 44.41 38.30
N ARG A 378 37.07 43.35 39.11
CA ARG A 378 38.18 43.20 40.06
C ARG A 378 39.54 43.16 39.37
N TYR A 379 39.62 42.50 38.22
CA TYR A 379 40.84 42.47 37.41
C TYR A 379 41.20 43.85 36.86
N LEU A 380 40.22 44.59 36.33
CA LEU A 380 40.43 45.95 35.83
C LEU A 380 40.81 46.94 36.95
N ALA A 381 40.20 46.81 38.13
CA ALA A 381 40.56 47.62 39.30
C ALA A 381 42.00 47.36 39.74
N ARG A 382 42.41 46.07 39.84
CA ARG A 382 43.81 45.70 40.15
C ARG A 382 44.79 46.24 39.10
N LYS A 383 44.41 46.22 37.83
CA LYS A 383 45.24 46.75 36.75
C LYS A 383 45.40 48.28 36.84
N ARG A 384 44.31 49.02 37.10
CA ARG A 384 44.36 50.48 37.29
C ARG A 384 45.23 50.86 38.49
N GLN A 385 45.07 50.19 39.62
CA GLN A 385 45.90 50.41 40.81
C GLN A 385 47.38 50.12 40.54
N ALA A 386 47.70 49.07 39.77
CA ALA A 386 49.07 48.77 39.38
C ALA A 386 49.66 49.81 38.40
N GLU A 387 48.84 50.46 37.58
CA GLU A 387 49.28 51.55 36.70
C GLU A 387 49.46 52.87 37.47
N GLU A 388 48.59 53.16 38.44
CA GLU A 388 48.72 54.33 39.33
C GLU A 388 49.96 54.20 40.23
N ALA A 389 50.22 53.01 40.79
CA ALA A 389 51.42 52.74 41.57
C ALA A 389 52.73 52.76 40.75
N LYS A 390 52.64 52.74 39.42
CA LYS A 390 53.79 52.95 38.52
C LYS A 390 53.97 54.41 38.09
N LYS A 391 52.94 55.24 38.30
CA LYS A 391 52.94 56.67 37.96
C LYS A 391 53.38 57.54 39.13
N ASN A 392 53.18 57.08 40.36
CA ASN A 392 53.89 57.56 41.55
C ASN A 392 55.23 56.85 41.68
#